data_AF-A0A6M0C987-F1
#
_entry.id   AF-A0A6M0C987-F1
#
_cell.length_a   1.000
_cell.length_b   1.000
_cell.length_c   1.000
_cell.angle_alpha   90.00
_cell.angle_beta   90.00
_cell.angle_gamma   90.00
#
_symmetry.space_group_name_H-M   'P 1'
#
loop_
_entity.id
_entity.type
_entity.pdbx_description
1 polymer ?
#
loop_
_entity_poly.entity_id
_entity_poly.type
_entity_poly.pdbx_seq_one_letter_code
_entity_poly.pdbx_strand_id
1 'polypeptide(L)'
;VEADFYHANQFLALDDDKIVEIVKQYLTTCIPAFGEAEIVDKTVVRLSEAVTHFFPGSYQYMLPATTSFSNVFMSGDWIVNRHGSWSQEKAFVTGLEAANLVIDLLGVGEKADIIPVEPDEEHIKVARTINRSLRDVSKSIFPNIWLP
;
A
#
# COMPACT_ATOMS: atom_id res chain seq x y z
N VAL A 1 -18.47 13.16 -8.37
CA VAL A 1 -16.99 13.15 -8.46
C VAL A 1 -16.49 12.81 -7.08
N GLU A 2 -15.48 11.95 -6.99
CA GLU A 2 -14.83 11.57 -5.73
C GLU A 2 -13.38 12.05 -5.78
N ALA A 3 -12.88 12.55 -4.66
CA ALA A 3 -11.53 13.08 -4.53
C ALA A 3 -10.91 12.55 -3.24
N ASP A 4 -10.00 11.58 -3.39
CA ASP A 4 -9.31 10.94 -2.27
C ASP A 4 -7.97 11.59 -2.03
N PHE A 5 -7.70 11.94 -0.77
CA PHE A 5 -6.44 12.54 -0.36
C PHE A 5 -5.71 11.65 0.64
N TYR A 6 -4.53 11.20 0.25
CA TYR A 6 -3.61 10.48 1.13
C TYR A 6 -2.66 11.48 1.80
N HIS A 7 -2.26 11.20 3.05
CA HIS A 7 -1.41 12.10 3.85
C HIS A 7 -1.99 13.53 4.00
N ALA A 8 -3.31 13.63 4.06
CA ALA A 8 -4.06 14.90 4.05
C ALA A 8 -4.29 15.48 5.46
N ASN A 9 -3.30 15.38 6.34
CA ASN A 9 -3.44 15.78 7.76
C ASN A 9 -3.86 17.25 7.91
N GLN A 10 -3.46 18.10 6.96
CA GLN A 10 -3.84 19.51 6.88
C GLN A 10 -5.35 19.75 6.66
N PHE A 11 -6.10 18.75 6.14
CA PHE A 11 -7.54 18.86 5.93
C PHE A 11 -8.36 18.40 7.14
N LEU A 12 -7.77 17.64 8.06
CA LEU A 12 -8.52 17.05 9.19
C LEU A 12 -9.18 18.10 10.09
N ALA A 13 -8.54 19.26 10.26
CA ALA A 13 -9.03 20.36 11.09
C ALA A 13 -9.83 21.43 10.33
N LEU A 14 -9.98 21.31 9.01
CA LEU A 14 -10.73 22.28 8.20
C LEU A 14 -12.22 21.95 8.21
N ASP A 15 -13.06 22.98 8.11
CA ASP A 15 -14.49 22.81 7.87
C ASP A 15 -14.76 22.20 6.49
N ASP A 16 -15.87 21.46 6.37
CA ASP A 16 -16.27 20.77 5.13
C ASP A 16 -16.31 21.72 3.93
N ASP A 17 -16.87 22.92 4.11
CA ASP A 17 -16.98 23.93 3.06
C ASP A 17 -15.62 24.34 2.52
N LYS A 18 -14.63 24.49 3.41
CA LYS A 18 -13.27 24.85 3.01
C LYS A 18 -12.60 23.73 2.22
N ILE A 19 -12.83 22.48 2.62
CA ILE A 19 -12.33 21.31 1.88
C ILE A 19 -12.96 21.29 0.49
N VAL A 20 -14.28 21.49 0.38
CA VAL A 20 -14.97 21.51 -0.92
C VAL A 20 -14.47 22.61 -1.85
N GLU A 21 -14.17 23.81 -1.34
CA GLU A 21 -13.53 24.87 -2.14
C GLU A 21 -12.17 24.44 -2.70
N ILE A 22 -11.32 23.84 -1.85
CA ILE A 22 -9.98 23.36 -2.23
C ILE A 22 -10.11 22.27 -3.30
N VAL A 23 -10.99 21.30 -3.09
CA VAL A 23 -11.24 20.21 -4.04
C VAL A 23 -11.72 20.77 -5.38
N LYS A 24 -12.68 21.70 -5.37
CA LYS A 24 -13.16 22.34 -6.62
C LYS A 24 -12.03 23.07 -7.34
N GLN A 25 -11.16 23.78 -6.62
CA GLN A 25 -9.99 24.44 -7.20
C GLN A 25 -9.02 23.44 -7.85
N TYR A 26 -8.72 22.32 -7.18
CA TYR A 26 -7.84 21.29 -7.73
C TYR A 26 -8.46 20.63 -8.95
N LEU A 27 -9.74 20.27 -8.90
CA LEU A 27 -10.46 19.71 -10.04
C LEU A 27 -10.50 20.68 -11.23
N THR A 28 -10.69 21.98 -10.99
CA THR A 28 -10.65 23.03 -12.02
C THR A 28 -9.27 23.10 -12.68
N THR A 29 -8.20 22.90 -11.92
CA THR A 29 -6.83 22.88 -12.44
C THR A 29 -6.61 21.70 -13.40
N CYS A 30 -7.24 20.55 -13.14
CA CYS A 30 -7.18 19.39 -14.02
C CYS A 30 -8.13 19.51 -15.22
N ILE A 31 -9.37 19.96 -14.97
CA ILE A 31 -10.45 20.07 -15.96
C ILE A 31 -11.20 21.40 -15.69
N PRO A 32 -11.00 22.44 -16.53
CA PRO A 32 -11.55 23.78 -16.29
C PRO A 32 -13.06 23.86 -16.11
N ALA A 33 -13.82 22.95 -16.73
CA ALA A 33 -15.29 22.89 -16.60
C ALA A 33 -15.77 22.67 -15.15
N PHE A 34 -14.93 22.12 -14.26
CA PHE A 34 -15.27 22.02 -12.84
C PHE A 34 -15.34 23.38 -12.13
N GLY A 35 -14.72 24.43 -12.66
CA GLY A 35 -14.82 25.78 -12.08
C GLY A 35 -16.24 26.32 -12.13
N GLU A 36 -16.93 26.06 -13.23
CA GLU A 36 -18.32 26.49 -13.48
C GLU A 36 -19.36 25.50 -12.93
N ALA A 37 -18.94 24.31 -12.48
CA ALA A 37 -19.86 23.30 -11.99
C ALA A 37 -20.55 23.73 -10.69
N GLU A 38 -21.88 23.57 -10.65
CA GLU A 38 -22.68 23.73 -9.45
C GLU A 38 -22.55 22.49 -8.55
N ILE A 39 -22.29 22.71 -7.26
CA ILE A 39 -22.23 21.63 -6.27
C ILE A 39 -23.64 21.46 -5.70
N VAL A 40 -24.33 20.42 -6.14
CA VAL A 40 -25.70 20.11 -5.70
C VAL A 40 -25.75 19.29 -4.42
N ASP A 41 -24.68 18.55 -4.12
CA ASP A 41 -24.54 17.72 -2.92
C ASP A 41 -23.05 17.52 -2.57
N LYS A 42 -22.76 17.32 -1.30
CA LYS A 42 -21.41 17.06 -0.78
C LYS A 42 -21.46 16.22 0.48
N THR A 43 -20.49 15.31 0.61
CA THR A 43 -20.20 14.59 1.84
C THR A 43 -18.69 14.58 2.02
N VAL A 44 -18.22 14.98 3.20
CA VAL A 44 -16.80 14.92 3.55
C VAL A 44 -16.62 13.85 4.61
N VAL A 45 -15.86 12.81 4.27
CA VAL A 45 -15.51 11.73 5.21
C VAL A 45 -14.07 11.92 5.65
N ARG A 46 -13.84 11.99 6.97
CA ARG A 46 -12.50 12.06 7.57
C ARG A 46 -12.20 10.75 8.24
N LEU A 47 -11.15 10.09 7.78
CA LEU A 47 -10.73 8.81 8.33
C LEU A 47 -9.28 8.94 8.83
N SER A 48 -9.14 9.41 10.07
CA SER A 48 -7.83 9.45 10.72
C SER A 48 -7.25 8.05 10.80
N GLU A 49 -5.98 7.88 10.42
CA GLU A 49 -5.25 6.61 10.53
C GLU A 49 -5.84 5.45 9.72
N ALA A 50 -6.76 5.71 8.77
CA ALA A 50 -7.42 4.65 8.02
C ALA A 50 -6.59 4.03 6.89
N VAL A 51 -5.48 4.68 6.54
CA VAL A 51 -4.51 4.13 5.59
C VAL A 51 -3.22 3.85 6.34
N THR A 52 -2.64 2.68 6.09
CA THR A 52 -1.28 2.36 6.56
C THR A 52 -0.35 3.50 6.16
N HIS A 53 0.56 3.91 7.05
CA HIS A 53 1.57 4.93 6.75
C HIS A 53 2.58 4.42 5.72
N PHE A 54 2.17 4.37 4.45
CA PHE A 54 3.09 4.16 3.35
C PHE A 54 3.86 5.45 3.11
N PHE A 55 5.18 5.35 3.15
CA PHE A 55 6.09 6.40 2.74
C PHE A 55 7.22 5.76 1.92
N PRO A 56 7.93 6.50 1.05
CA PRO A 56 9.08 5.97 0.34
C PRO A 56 10.07 5.31 1.30
N GLY A 57 10.34 4.01 1.10
CA GLY A 57 11.21 3.21 1.97
C GLY A 57 10.50 2.47 3.12
N SER A 58 9.18 2.64 3.29
CA SER A 58 8.41 1.98 4.37
C SER A 58 8.41 0.45 4.33
N TYR A 59 8.68 -0.17 3.17
CA TYR A 59 8.64 -1.62 2.99
C TYR A 59 9.55 -2.40 3.95
N GLN A 60 10.68 -1.81 4.35
CA GLN A 60 11.62 -2.44 5.28
C GLN A 60 11.07 -2.59 6.70
N TYR A 61 10.02 -1.83 7.06
CA TYR A 61 9.39 -1.87 8.37
C TYR A 61 8.15 -2.76 8.40
N MET A 62 7.79 -3.37 7.27
CA MET A 62 6.64 -4.28 7.18
C MET A 62 7.01 -5.66 7.69
N LEU A 63 6.01 -6.33 8.28
CA LEU A 63 6.20 -7.64 8.88
C LEU A 63 5.88 -8.77 7.87
N PRO A 64 6.57 -9.91 7.96
CA PRO A 64 6.18 -11.12 7.24
C PRO A 64 4.93 -11.74 7.88
N ALA A 65 4.32 -12.71 7.17
CA ALA A 65 3.15 -13.44 7.68
C ALA A 65 3.46 -14.31 8.92
N THR A 66 4.72 -14.69 9.14
CA THR A 66 5.17 -15.51 10.28
C THR A 66 5.83 -14.67 11.35
N THR A 67 5.59 -14.96 12.63
CA THR A 67 6.23 -14.28 13.76
C THR A 67 7.25 -15.17 14.47
N SER A 68 7.90 -14.65 15.52
CA SER A 68 8.72 -15.46 16.44
C SER A 68 7.90 -16.44 17.30
N PHE A 69 6.57 -16.30 17.34
CA PHE A 69 5.67 -17.22 18.03
C PHE A 69 5.16 -18.26 17.03
N SER A 70 5.32 -19.55 17.37
CA SER A 70 5.03 -20.67 16.46
C SER A 70 3.57 -20.78 16.03
N ASN A 71 2.65 -20.14 16.74
CA ASN A 71 1.21 -20.20 16.52
C ASN A 71 0.56 -18.82 16.31
N VAL A 72 1.35 -17.79 15.99
CA VAL A 72 0.85 -16.46 15.67
C VAL A 72 1.29 -16.10 14.25
N PHE A 73 0.30 -15.94 13.38
CA PHE A 73 0.46 -15.52 11.99
C PHE A 73 -0.19 -14.15 11.79
N MET A 74 0.29 -13.43 10.78
CA MET A 74 -0.09 -12.05 10.51
C MET A 74 -0.70 -11.94 9.11
N SER A 75 -1.71 -11.09 8.98
CA SER A 75 -2.38 -10.77 7.72
C SER A 75 -2.72 -9.29 7.66
N GLY A 76 -2.92 -8.78 6.45
CA GLY A 76 -3.25 -7.38 6.17
C GLY A 76 -2.45 -6.83 4.99
N ASP A 77 -2.88 -5.68 4.49
CA ASP A 77 -2.23 -4.92 3.41
C ASP A 77 -0.79 -4.46 3.75
N TRP A 78 -0.45 -4.44 5.04
CA TRP A 78 0.84 -4.09 5.61
C TRP A 78 1.82 -5.28 5.74
N ILE A 79 1.41 -6.49 5.33
CA ILE A 79 2.27 -7.68 5.34
C ILE A 79 3.13 -7.73 4.07
N VAL A 80 4.37 -8.19 4.21
CA VAL A 80 5.29 -8.43 3.08
C VAL A 80 4.81 -9.65 2.30
N ASN A 81 4.37 -9.44 1.06
CA ASN A 81 4.05 -10.52 0.11
C ASN A 81 4.35 -10.09 -1.34
N ARG A 82 3.88 -10.86 -2.33
CA ARG A 82 4.09 -10.54 -3.76
C ARG A 82 3.20 -9.41 -4.30
N HIS A 83 2.15 -9.04 -3.58
CA HIS A 83 1.29 -7.91 -3.97
C HIS A 83 1.99 -6.61 -3.60
N GLY A 84 2.43 -5.86 -4.61
CA GLY A 84 3.15 -4.60 -4.43
C GLY A 84 2.27 -3.40 -4.03
N SER A 85 0.94 -3.58 -3.93
CA SER A 85 -0.01 -2.50 -3.64
C SER A 85 -0.63 -2.62 -2.24
N TRP A 86 -0.98 -1.48 -1.64
CA TRP A 86 -1.85 -1.40 -0.47
C TRP A 86 -3.29 -1.43 -0.94
N SER A 87 -3.83 -2.64 -1.06
CA SER A 87 -5.15 -2.87 -1.62
C SER A 87 -5.97 -3.80 -0.75
N GLN A 88 -7.29 -3.67 -0.88
CA GLN A 88 -8.24 -4.63 -0.31
C GLN A 88 -7.92 -6.06 -0.77
N GLU A 89 -7.50 -6.22 -2.03
CA GLU A 89 -7.05 -7.50 -2.58
C GLU A 89 -5.87 -8.08 -1.78
N LYS A 90 -4.85 -7.27 -1.50
CA LYS A 90 -3.72 -7.73 -0.68
C LYS A 90 -4.16 -8.12 0.73
N ALA A 91 -5.03 -7.34 1.37
CA ALA A 91 -5.57 -7.68 2.69
C ALA A 91 -6.33 -9.01 2.67
N PHE A 92 -7.11 -9.25 1.62
CA PHE A 92 -7.83 -10.50 1.39
C PHE A 92 -6.87 -11.68 1.19
N VAL A 93 -5.94 -11.58 0.24
CA VAL A 93 -4.97 -12.63 -0.07
C VAL A 93 -4.10 -12.98 1.13
N THR A 94 -3.55 -11.98 1.83
CA THR A 94 -2.72 -12.23 3.02
C THR A 94 -3.51 -12.89 4.16
N GLY A 95 -4.82 -12.66 4.24
CA GLY A 95 -5.71 -13.40 5.13
C GLY A 95 -5.79 -14.89 4.78
N LEU A 96 -5.92 -15.21 3.49
CA LEU A 96 -5.90 -16.59 3.00
C LEU A 96 -4.52 -17.25 3.20
N GLU A 97 -3.43 -16.52 2.96
CA GLU A 97 -2.06 -17.00 3.20
C GLU A 97 -1.86 -17.34 4.68
N ALA A 98 -2.31 -16.47 5.60
CA ALA A 98 -2.24 -16.72 7.02
C ALA A 98 -3.10 -17.92 7.46
N ALA A 99 -4.30 -18.09 6.88
CA ALA A 99 -5.14 -19.25 7.14
C ALA A 99 -4.47 -20.56 6.67
N ASN A 100 -3.82 -20.54 5.51
CA ASN A 100 -3.06 -21.69 5.00
C ASN A 100 -1.91 -22.07 5.95
N LEU A 101 -1.24 -21.10 6.57
CA LEU A 101 -0.21 -21.35 7.60
C LEU A 101 -0.80 -21.99 8.87
N VAL A 102 -2.01 -21.58 9.28
CA VAL A 102 -2.72 -22.22 10.41
C VAL A 102 -3.05 -23.67 10.10
N ILE A 103 -3.53 -23.95 8.89
CA ILE A 103 -3.85 -25.32 8.43
C ILE A 103 -2.59 -26.18 8.42
N ASP A 104 -1.46 -25.64 7.94
CA ASP A 104 -0.16 -26.31 7.97
C ASP A 104 0.29 -26.65 9.40
N LEU A 105 0.10 -25.72 10.34
CA LEU A 105 0.48 -25.91 11.74
C LEU A 105 -0.39 -26.99 12.42
N LEU A 106 -1.71 -26.97 12.17
CA LEU A 106 -2.66 -27.86 12.85
C LEU A 106 -2.83 -29.21 12.15
N GLY A 107 -2.46 -29.31 10.87
CA GLY A 107 -2.68 -30.50 10.04
C GLY A 107 -4.16 -30.78 9.75
N VAL A 108 -5.03 -29.79 9.92
CA VAL A 108 -6.49 -29.91 9.76
C VAL A 108 -7.01 -28.73 8.95
N GLY A 109 -7.86 -29.02 7.97
CA GLY A 109 -8.49 -28.03 7.07
C GLY A 109 -8.10 -28.23 5.61
N GLU A 110 -8.71 -27.45 4.73
CA GLU A 110 -8.40 -27.40 3.31
C GLU A 110 -7.83 -26.02 2.98
N LYS A 111 -6.67 -26.00 2.32
CA LYS A 111 -6.01 -24.75 1.97
C LYS A 111 -6.81 -24.00 0.91
N ALA A 112 -6.89 -22.69 1.08
CA ALA A 112 -7.38 -21.82 0.02
C ALA A 112 -6.42 -21.83 -1.16
N ASP A 113 -6.97 -21.91 -2.38
CA ASP A 113 -6.23 -21.71 -3.61
C ASP A 113 -5.98 -20.21 -3.83
N ILE A 114 -4.72 -19.82 -4.00
CA ILE A 114 -4.30 -18.42 -4.13
C ILE A 114 -3.62 -18.25 -5.47
N ILE A 115 -4.27 -17.46 -6.33
CA ILE A 115 -3.79 -17.20 -7.68
C ILE A 115 -2.51 -16.33 -7.58
N PRO A 116 -1.40 -16.73 -8.20
CA PRO A 116 -0.17 -15.96 -8.15
C PRO A 116 -0.29 -14.67 -8.97
N VAL A 117 0.35 -13.60 -8.49
CA VAL A 117 0.54 -12.36 -9.24
C VAL A 117 1.34 -12.64 -10.52
N GLU A 118 0.99 -11.95 -11.59
CA GLU A 118 1.72 -12.02 -12.87
C GLU A 118 3.22 -11.77 -12.65
N PRO A 119 4.10 -12.61 -13.19
CA PRO A 119 5.53 -12.40 -13.07
C PRO A 119 5.93 -11.13 -13.82
N ASP A 120 6.96 -10.45 -13.31
CA ASP A 120 7.51 -9.30 -14.02
C ASP A 120 7.97 -9.67 -15.44
N GLU A 121 7.90 -8.70 -16.34
CA GLU A 121 8.46 -8.83 -17.68
C GLU A 121 9.97 -9.11 -17.62
N GLU A 122 10.49 -9.88 -18.57
CA GLU A 122 11.88 -10.36 -18.54
C GLU A 122 12.90 -9.22 -18.43
N HIS A 123 12.66 -8.11 -19.14
CA HIS A 123 13.55 -6.95 -19.08
C HIS A 123 13.53 -6.27 -17.70
N ILE A 124 12.39 -6.28 -16.98
CA ILE A 124 12.28 -5.78 -15.61
C ILE A 124 13.03 -6.70 -14.65
N LYS A 125 12.93 -8.03 -14.81
CA LYS A 125 13.69 -8.99 -14.00
C LYS A 125 15.20 -8.79 -14.16
N VAL A 126 15.66 -8.64 -15.39
CA VAL A 126 17.08 -8.39 -15.70
C VAL A 126 17.54 -7.07 -15.08
N ALA A 127 16.81 -5.97 -15.31
CA ALA A 127 17.15 -4.66 -14.76
C ALA A 127 17.18 -4.66 -13.22
N ARG A 128 16.21 -5.33 -12.57
CA ARG A 128 16.18 -5.48 -11.12
C ARG A 128 17.37 -6.25 -10.59
N THR A 129 17.77 -7.31 -11.28
CA THR A 129 18.94 -8.12 -10.90
C THR A 129 20.21 -7.28 -10.97
N ILE A 130 20.41 -6.56 -12.08
CA ILE A 130 21.55 -5.64 -12.24
C ILE A 130 21.54 -4.57 -11.14
N ASN A 131 20.41 -3.92 -10.89
CA ASN A 131 20.28 -2.90 -9.87
C ASN A 131 20.61 -3.43 -8.46
N ARG A 132 20.15 -4.64 -8.13
CA ARG A 132 20.45 -5.29 -6.86
C ARG A 132 21.95 -5.59 -6.73
N SER A 133 22.55 -6.19 -7.75
CA SER A 133 23.99 -6.48 -7.76
C SER A 133 24.84 -5.22 -7.61
N LEU A 134 24.51 -4.13 -8.30
CA LEU A 134 25.19 -2.84 -8.16
C LEU A 134 25.04 -2.27 -6.75
N ARG A 135 23.83 -2.32 -6.17
CA ARG A 135 23.56 -1.85 -4.79
C ARG A 135 24.35 -2.66 -3.76
N ASP A 136 24.44 -3.98 -3.93
CA ASP A 136 25.17 -4.86 -3.00
C ASP A 136 26.68 -4.61 -3.06
N VAL A 137 27.26 -4.50 -4.26
CA VAL A 137 28.69 -4.13 -4.43
C VAL A 137 28.97 -2.75 -3.85
N SER A 138 28.08 -1.78 -4.10
CA SER A 138 28.21 -0.42 -3.55
C SER A 138 28.22 -0.42 -2.02
N LYS A 139 27.34 -1.19 -1.37
CA LYS A 139 27.29 -1.31 0.10
C LYS A 139 28.55 -1.96 0.70
N SER A 140 29.25 -2.81 -0.05
CA SER A 140 30.50 -3.43 0.40
C SER A 140 31.71 -2.48 0.31
N ILE A 141 31.63 -1.42 -0.51
CA ILE A 141 32.77 -0.54 -0.82
C ILE A 141 32.62 0.84 -0.18
N PHE A 142 31.40 1.35 -0.10
CA PHE A 142 31.10 2.69 0.42
C PHE A 142 30.25 2.62 1.69
N PRO A 143 30.40 3.56 2.64
CA PRO A 143 29.43 3.72 3.73
C PRO A 143 28.01 3.93 3.15
N ASN A 144 26.96 3.61 3.90
CA ASN A 144 25.56 3.66 3.44
C ASN A 144 25.17 5.06 2.92
N ILE A 145 25.39 5.30 1.62
CA ILE A 145 24.96 6.51 0.88
C ILE A 145 23.54 6.32 0.33
N TRP A 146 23.08 5.07 0.25
CA TRP A 146 21.74 4.74 -0.20
C TRP A 146 20.75 4.91 0.95
N LEU A 147 19.57 5.48 0.67
CA LEU A 147 18.42 5.40 1.58
C LEU A 147 18.28 3.94 2.06
N PRO A 148 18.01 3.72 3.36
CA PRO A 148 17.86 2.37 3.90
C PRO A 148 16.83 1.57 3.09
#